data_AF-A0A6S7GZ49-F1
#
_entry.id   AF-A0A6S7GZ49-F1
#
_cell.length_a   1.000
_cell.length_b   1.000
_cell.length_c   1.000
_cell.angle_alpha   90.00
_cell.angle_beta   90.00
_cell.angle_gamma   90.00
#
_symmetry.space_group_name_H-M   'P 1'
#
loop_
_entity.id
_entity.type
_entity.pdbx_description
1 polymer ?
#
loop_
_entity_poly.entity_id
_entity_poly.type
_entity_poly.pdbx_seq_one_letter_code
_entity_poly.pdbx_strand_id
1 'polypeptide(L)'
;MRVSPVQLDHFLTFITSRHVIQDLPFGQCNLQLSNGQVIETPNVIWTMIKQRTITQYVQYCEETDFKPFSTSTMNHILTSCSASFRKSLQGLDYISAEGGTGFDDLATITDKLVDYGLDPCNGQKLQKALKEGKQYLKTDFKVHVAQMSSTADHCLSLALSDSKEKGLQEPCDHPHYKYCQSCEQLKTTLNELKDQIKILADKDDDLLYCYQQAAQAIESWKSHLL
;
A
#
# COMPACT_ATOMS: atom_id res chain seq x y z
N MET A 1 -14.46 -3.05 22.81
CA MET A 1 -15.25 -4.26 22.50
C MET A 1 -14.83 -5.37 23.44
N ARG A 2 -15.74 -5.98 24.22
CA ARG A 2 -15.41 -7.19 24.99
C ARG A 2 -15.59 -8.39 24.06
N VAL A 3 -14.49 -9.08 23.78
CA VAL A 3 -14.45 -10.23 22.86
C VAL A 3 -14.25 -11.49 23.71
N SER A 4 -14.97 -12.56 23.39
CA SER A 4 -14.73 -13.87 24.02
C SER A 4 -13.33 -14.35 23.63
N PRO A 5 -12.42 -14.61 24.59
CA PRO A 5 -11.05 -15.05 24.29
C PRO A 5 -11.05 -16.37 23.52
N VAL A 6 -11.97 -17.28 23.84
CA VAL A 6 -12.09 -18.59 23.19
C VAL A 6 -12.52 -18.46 21.73
N GLN A 7 -13.50 -17.60 21.45
CA GLN A 7 -13.94 -17.36 20.06
C GLN A 7 -12.89 -16.61 19.25
N LEU A 8 -12.13 -15.70 19.90
CA LEU A 8 -11.04 -14.98 19.26
C LEU A 8 -9.90 -15.94 18.89
N ASP A 9 -9.46 -16.76 19.83
CA ASP A 9 -8.40 -17.74 19.62
C ASP A 9 -8.75 -18.75 18.52
N HIS A 10 -10.00 -19.26 18.54
CA HIS A 10 -10.49 -20.18 17.51
C HIS A 10 -10.50 -19.52 16.12
N PHE A 11 -10.98 -18.27 16.02
CA PHE A 11 -11.00 -17.54 14.76
C PHE A 11 -9.59 -17.19 14.27
N LEU A 12 -8.70 -16.74 15.16
CA LEU A 12 -7.30 -16.45 14.84
C LEU A 12 -6.56 -17.71 14.37
N THR A 13 -6.79 -18.84 15.02
CA THR A 13 -6.22 -20.15 14.64
C THR A 13 -6.69 -20.57 13.24
N PHE A 14 -7.97 -20.36 12.93
CA PHE A 14 -8.51 -20.65 11.61
C PHE A 14 -7.85 -19.78 10.52
N ILE A 15 -7.83 -18.46 10.70
CA ILE A 15 -7.27 -17.53 9.71
C ILE A 15 -5.74 -17.60 9.61
N THR A 16 -5.09 -18.22 10.61
CA THR A 16 -3.65 -18.51 10.59
C THR A 16 -3.28 -19.94 10.19
N SER A 17 -4.28 -20.78 9.86
CA SER A 17 -4.04 -22.15 9.43
C SER A 17 -3.42 -22.21 8.03
N ARG A 18 -2.65 -23.27 7.75
CA ARG A 18 -2.03 -23.51 6.43
C ARG A 18 -3.02 -23.68 5.27
N HIS A 19 -4.31 -23.85 5.57
CA HIS A 19 -5.37 -23.92 4.58
C HIS A 19 -5.85 -22.51 4.14
N VAL A 20 -5.55 -21.49 4.95
CA VAL A 20 -5.92 -20.08 4.72
C VAL A 20 -4.67 -19.21 4.39
N ILE A 21 -3.51 -19.56 4.95
CA ILE A 21 -2.19 -18.94 4.67
C ILE A 21 -1.35 -19.87 3.79
N GLN A 22 -0.76 -19.34 2.71
CA GLN A 22 0.07 -20.12 1.79
C GLN A 22 1.57 -19.80 1.83
N ASP A 23 1.99 -18.61 2.28
CA ASP A 23 3.42 -18.21 2.26
C ASP A 23 3.97 -17.90 3.65
N LEU A 24 5.26 -18.20 3.83
CA LEU A 24 6.04 -17.66 4.94
C LEU A 24 6.02 -16.12 4.85
N PRO A 25 5.93 -15.43 5.99
CA PRO A 25 5.88 -13.98 6.02
C PRO A 25 7.16 -13.38 5.42
N PHE A 26 7.01 -12.52 4.40
CA PHE A 26 8.07 -11.63 3.94
C PHE A 26 7.80 -10.23 4.49
N GLY A 27 8.68 -9.77 5.37
CA GLY A 27 8.53 -8.49 6.09
C GLY A 27 7.83 -8.58 7.45
N GLN A 28 7.99 -7.52 8.24
CA GLN A 28 7.45 -7.37 9.59
C GLN A 28 6.58 -6.11 9.66
N CYS A 29 5.50 -6.13 10.43
CA CYS A 29 4.72 -4.95 10.77
C CYS A 29 4.66 -4.75 12.30
N ASN A 30 4.55 -3.50 12.71
CA ASN A 30 4.52 -3.09 14.11
C ASN A 30 3.08 -2.81 14.55
N LEU A 31 2.55 -3.66 15.41
CA LEU A 31 1.21 -3.55 15.99
C LEU A 31 1.29 -2.76 17.29
N GLN A 32 0.81 -1.50 17.28
CA GLN A 32 0.77 -0.68 18.48
C GLN A 32 -0.52 -0.94 19.26
N LEU A 33 -0.37 -1.50 20.45
CA LEU A 33 -1.46 -1.75 21.39
C LEU A 33 -1.92 -0.46 22.06
N SER A 34 -3.17 -0.45 22.55
CA SER A 34 -3.76 0.68 23.27
C SER A 34 -3.05 1.02 24.60
N ASN A 35 -2.19 0.14 25.10
CA ASN A 35 -1.32 0.38 26.25
C ASN A 35 0.06 0.95 25.86
N GLY A 36 0.27 1.29 24.58
CA GLY A 36 1.51 1.85 24.05
C GLY A 36 2.58 0.82 23.69
N GLN A 37 2.35 -0.48 23.94
CA GLN A 37 3.29 -1.54 23.53
C GLN A 37 3.27 -1.74 22.01
N VAL A 38 4.43 -1.99 21.43
CA VAL A 38 4.58 -2.34 20.01
C VAL A 38 4.92 -3.82 19.93
N ILE A 39 4.10 -4.58 19.21
CA ILE A 39 4.31 -6.00 18.93
C ILE A 39 4.75 -6.14 17.48
N GLU A 40 5.93 -6.73 17.26
CA GLU A 40 6.35 -7.14 15.92
C GLU A 40 5.55 -8.37 15.49
N THR A 41 4.78 -8.22 14.42
CA THR A 41 4.02 -9.30 13.81
C THR A 41 4.46 -9.52 12.36
N PRO A 42 4.58 -10.77 11.90
CA PRO A 42 4.94 -11.04 10.51
C PRO A 42 3.83 -10.57 9.57
N ASN A 43 4.19 -10.10 8.37
CA ASN A 43 3.20 -9.81 7.33
C ASN A 43 2.57 -11.12 6.85
N VAL A 44 1.31 -11.36 7.25
CA VAL A 44 0.55 -12.53 6.82
C VAL A 44 -0.19 -12.21 5.53
N ILE A 45 0.09 -12.98 4.47
CA ILE A 45 -0.64 -12.88 3.20
C ILE A 45 -1.78 -13.89 3.22
N TRP A 46 -3.01 -13.41 3.15
CA TRP A 46 -4.17 -14.30 3.01
C TRP A 46 -4.37 -14.69 1.56
N THR A 47 -4.67 -15.97 1.33
CA THR A 47 -5.02 -16.49 0.01
C THR A 47 -6.45 -16.14 -0.41
N MET A 48 -7.29 -15.72 0.54
CA MET A 48 -8.72 -15.52 0.34
C MET A 48 -9.17 -14.13 0.80
N ILE A 49 -10.11 -13.54 0.06
CA ILE A 49 -10.78 -12.27 0.40
C ILE A 49 -11.60 -12.39 1.70
N LYS A 50 -11.72 -11.30 2.47
CA LYS A 50 -12.40 -11.26 3.80
C LYS A 50 -13.72 -12.02 3.83
N GLN A 51 -14.58 -11.75 2.84
CA GLN A 51 -15.91 -12.34 2.77
C GLN A 51 -15.86 -13.86 2.59
N ARG A 52 -14.93 -14.37 1.78
CA ARG A 52 -14.74 -15.81 1.56
C ARG A 52 -14.17 -16.49 2.80
N THR A 53 -13.23 -15.84 3.49
CA THR A 53 -12.69 -16.31 4.78
C THR A 53 -13.80 -16.43 5.83
N ILE A 54 -14.71 -15.46 5.90
CA ILE A 54 -15.86 -15.51 6.81
C ILE A 54 -16.79 -16.67 6.45
N THR A 55 -17.15 -16.84 5.17
CA THR A 55 -18.02 -17.95 4.74
C THR A 55 -17.43 -19.31 5.09
N GLN A 56 -16.14 -19.52 4.82
CA GLN A 56 -15.48 -20.78 5.16
C GLN A 56 -15.36 -21.00 6.66
N TYR A 57 -15.10 -19.94 7.43
CA TYR A 57 -15.05 -20.06 8.88
C TYR A 57 -16.41 -20.43 9.47
N VAL A 58 -17.50 -19.84 8.97
CA VAL A 58 -18.87 -20.20 9.39
C VAL A 58 -19.15 -21.66 9.08
N GLN A 59 -18.81 -22.12 7.88
CA GLN A 59 -18.97 -23.53 7.51
C GLN A 59 -18.12 -24.47 8.41
N TYR A 60 -16.86 -24.11 8.66
CA TYR A 60 -16.00 -24.87 9.57
C TYR A 60 -16.56 -24.92 11.01
N CYS A 61 -17.17 -23.83 11.46
CA CYS A 61 -17.84 -23.78 12.77
C CYS A 61 -19.07 -24.67 12.83
N GLU A 62 -19.86 -24.76 11.74
CA GLU A 62 -20.98 -25.71 11.64
C GLU A 62 -20.50 -27.16 11.69
N GLU A 63 -19.38 -27.48 11.04
CA GLU A 63 -18.79 -28.84 11.04
C GLU A 63 -18.17 -29.24 12.38
N THR A 64 -17.73 -28.26 13.19
CA THR A 64 -17.06 -28.49 14.47
C THR A 64 -17.95 -28.22 15.70
N ASP A 65 -19.23 -27.96 15.48
CA ASP A 65 -20.21 -27.56 16.52
C ASP A 65 -19.72 -26.36 17.37
N PHE A 66 -19.12 -25.38 16.70
CA PHE A 66 -18.61 -24.15 17.29
C PHE A 66 -19.53 -22.97 16.97
N LYS A 67 -19.74 -22.07 17.93
CA LYS A 67 -20.51 -20.84 17.69
C LYS A 67 -19.58 -19.71 17.22
N PRO A 68 -19.65 -19.27 15.94
CA PRO A 68 -18.80 -18.19 15.46
C PRO A 68 -19.23 -16.83 16.03
N PHE A 69 -18.41 -15.81 15.79
CA PHE A 69 -18.79 -14.42 15.98
C PHE A 69 -19.86 -13.98 14.98
N SER A 70 -20.43 -12.79 15.20
CA SER A 70 -21.21 -12.12 14.16
C SER A 70 -20.32 -11.73 12.97
N THR A 71 -20.91 -11.67 11.78
CA THR A 71 -20.23 -11.21 10.55
C THR A 71 -19.58 -9.84 10.72
N SER A 72 -20.22 -8.93 11.45
CA SER A 72 -19.66 -7.59 11.75
C SER A 72 -18.39 -7.68 12.59
N THR A 73 -18.42 -8.48 13.66
CA THR A 73 -17.26 -8.69 14.55
C THR A 73 -16.10 -9.35 13.81
N MET A 74 -16.37 -10.35 12.97
CA MET A 74 -15.34 -11.00 12.15
C MET A 74 -14.72 -10.02 11.16
N ASN A 75 -15.53 -9.23 10.44
CA ASN A 75 -15.01 -8.19 9.55
C ASN A 75 -14.15 -7.14 10.27
N HIS A 76 -14.52 -6.77 11.49
CA HIS A 76 -13.73 -5.84 12.29
C HIS A 76 -12.39 -6.46 12.69
N ILE A 77 -12.37 -7.72 13.13
CA ILE A 77 -11.13 -8.44 13.45
C ILE A 77 -10.24 -8.55 12.20
N LEU A 78 -10.81 -8.91 11.05
CA LEU A 78 -10.08 -9.03 9.78
C LEU A 78 -9.59 -7.68 9.23
N THR A 79 -10.15 -6.56 9.70
CA THR A 79 -9.70 -5.21 9.33
C THR A 79 -8.62 -4.71 10.27
N SER A 80 -8.68 -5.11 11.56
CA SER A 80 -7.62 -4.85 12.53
C SER A 80 -6.39 -5.74 12.31
N CYS A 81 -6.54 -6.91 11.70
CA CYS A 81 -5.43 -7.72 11.23
C CYS A 81 -5.01 -7.19 9.86
N SER A 82 -3.89 -6.46 9.80
CA SER A 82 -3.29 -5.86 8.60
C SER A 82 -2.77 -6.91 7.60
N ALA A 83 -3.62 -7.83 7.15
CA ALA A 83 -3.26 -8.86 6.20
C ALA A 83 -3.41 -8.34 4.77
N SER A 84 -2.31 -8.37 4.02
CA SER A 84 -2.34 -8.12 2.58
C SER A 84 -3.02 -9.29 1.86
N PHE A 85 -3.94 -9.02 0.93
CA PHE A 85 -4.57 -10.04 0.11
C PHE A 85 -3.73 -10.29 -1.15
N ARG A 86 -3.36 -11.55 -1.41
CA ARG A 86 -2.70 -11.88 -2.68
C ARG A 86 -3.74 -11.85 -3.81
N LYS A 87 -3.66 -10.88 -4.71
CA LYS A 87 -4.44 -10.87 -5.97
C LYS A 87 -3.83 -11.76 -7.06
N SER A 88 -2.62 -12.29 -6.90
CA SER A 88 -1.96 -13.18 -7.87
C SER A 88 -1.25 -14.36 -7.21
N LEU A 89 -1.63 -15.57 -7.64
CA LEU A 89 -1.09 -16.88 -7.22
C LEU A 89 0.22 -17.26 -7.93
N GLN A 90 0.71 -16.43 -8.86
CA GLN A 90 1.85 -16.77 -9.70
C GLN A 90 2.75 -15.55 -9.92
N GLY A 91 4.02 -15.67 -9.50
CA GLY A 91 5.23 -15.11 -10.13
C GLY A 91 5.26 -13.67 -10.68
N LEU A 92 4.29 -12.82 -10.37
CA LEU A 92 4.24 -11.44 -10.80
C LEU A 92 4.78 -10.56 -9.68
N ASP A 93 5.63 -9.62 -10.06
CA ASP A 93 6.12 -8.55 -9.23
C ASP A 93 4.93 -7.80 -8.60
N TYR A 94 4.64 -8.18 -7.34
CA TYR A 94 3.56 -7.65 -6.53
C TYR A 94 3.71 -6.14 -6.34
N ILE A 95 4.95 -5.65 -6.25
CA ILE A 95 5.23 -4.23 -6.05
C ILE A 95 4.86 -3.43 -7.31
N SER A 96 5.22 -3.91 -8.51
CA SER A 96 4.77 -3.30 -9.76
C SER A 96 3.25 -3.35 -9.95
N ALA A 97 2.60 -4.45 -9.57
CA ALA A 97 1.15 -4.59 -9.67
C ALA A 97 0.42 -3.65 -8.69
N GLU A 98 0.91 -3.53 -7.47
CA GLU A 98 0.39 -2.60 -6.46
C GLU A 98 0.63 -1.15 -6.84
N GLY A 99 1.83 -0.79 -7.28
CA GLY A 99 2.09 0.55 -7.81
C GLY A 99 1.17 0.90 -8.98
N GLY A 100 0.95 -0.06 -9.88
CA GLY A 100 -0.02 0.06 -10.96
C GLY A 100 -1.44 0.30 -10.47
N THR A 101 -1.88 -0.42 -9.43
CA THR A 101 -3.18 -0.25 -8.78
C THR A 101 -3.27 1.10 -8.06
N GLY A 102 -2.19 1.55 -7.41
CA GLY A 102 -2.12 2.85 -6.75
C GLY A 102 -2.41 4.01 -7.70
N PHE A 103 -1.91 3.96 -8.93
CA PHE A 103 -2.30 4.97 -9.95
C PHE A 103 -3.79 4.92 -10.30
N ASP A 104 -4.39 3.73 -10.37
CA ASP A 104 -5.81 3.57 -10.68
C ASP A 104 -6.70 4.05 -9.50
N ASP A 105 -6.24 3.82 -8.27
CA ASP A 105 -6.88 4.33 -7.06
C ASP A 105 -6.79 5.86 -6.99
N LEU A 106 -5.63 6.47 -7.29
CA LEU A 106 -5.49 7.93 -7.36
C LEU A 106 -6.35 8.55 -8.47
N ALA A 107 -6.50 7.88 -9.61
CA ALA A 107 -7.41 8.32 -10.66
C ALA A 107 -8.87 8.32 -10.15
N THR A 108 -9.27 7.25 -9.45
CA THR A 108 -10.61 7.17 -8.84
C THR A 108 -10.83 8.24 -7.76
N ILE A 109 -9.80 8.54 -6.95
CA ILE A 109 -9.83 9.63 -5.97
C ILE A 109 -9.97 10.98 -6.70
N THR A 110 -9.28 11.18 -7.81
CA THR A 110 -9.39 12.41 -8.62
C THR A 110 -10.82 12.62 -9.11
N ASP A 111 -11.49 11.56 -9.58
CA ASP A 111 -12.88 11.65 -10.01
C ASP A 111 -13.82 12.01 -8.85
N LYS A 112 -13.63 11.39 -7.66
CA LYS A 112 -14.38 11.76 -6.46
C LYS A 112 -14.15 13.21 -6.03
N LEU A 113 -12.94 13.74 -6.20
CA LEU A 113 -12.67 15.14 -5.87
C LEU A 113 -13.47 16.10 -6.75
N VAL A 114 -13.77 15.73 -8.00
CA VAL A 114 -14.68 16.51 -8.87
C VAL A 114 -16.08 16.57 -8.26
N ASP A 115 -16.57 15.47 -7.69
CA ASP A 115 -17.85 15.47 -6.96
C ASP A 115 -17.80 16.33 -5.69
N TYR A 116 -16.63 16.43 -5.05
CA TYR A 116 -16.37 17.31 -3.90
C TYR A 116 -16.11 18.79 -4.28
N GLY A 117 -16.22 19.15 -5.57
CA GLY A 117 -16.11 20.54 -6.04
C GLY A 117 -14.76 20.92 -6.63
N LEU A 118 -13.89 19.95 -6.93
CA LEU A 118 -12.70 20.19 -7.75
C LEU A 118 -13.13 20.61 -9.15
N ASP A 119 -12.49 21.66 -9.68
CA ASP A 119 -12.73 22.11 -11.04
C ASP A 119 -12.50 20.95 -12.05
N PRO A 120 -13.48 20.62 -12.92
CA PRO A 120 -13.38 19.49 -13.83
C PRO A 120 -12.18 19.57 -14.80
N CYS A 121 -11.76 20.77 -15.19
CA CYS A 121 -10.58 20.95 -16.05
C CYS A 121 -9.30 20.59 -15.28
N ASN A 122 -9.20 20.98 -14.01
CA ASN A 122 -8.11 20.53 -13.14
C ASN A 122 -8.15 19.02 -12.86
N GLY A 123 -9.34 18.43 -12.64
CA GLY A 123 -9.51 16.98 -12.52
C GLY A 123 -8.97 16.22 -13.75
N GLN A 124 -9.28 16.71 -14.96
CA GLN A 124 -8.75 16.14 -16.21
C GLN A 124 -7.23 16.28 -16.34
N LYS A 125 -6.64 17.40 -15.91
CA LYS A 125 -5.19 17.59 -15.91
C LYS A 125 -4.50 16.60 -14.97
N LEU A 126 -5.03 16.42 -13.76
CA LEU A 126 -4.50 15.45 -12.78
C LEU A 126 -4.62 14.01 -13.30
N GLN A 127 -5.77 13.64 -13.86
CA GLN A 127 -5.96 12.35 -14.53
C GLN A 127 -4.93 12.08 -15.62
N LYS A 128 -4.65 13.09 -16.46
CA LYS A 128 -3.64 13.00 -17.51
C LYS A 128 -2.24 12.82 -16.92
N ALA A 129 -1.88 13.63 -15.92
CA ALA A 129 -0.58 13.58 -15.26
C ALA A 129 -0.35 12.23 -14.55
N LEU A 130 -1.38 11.65 -13.92
CA LEU A 130 -1.31 10.29 -13.34
C LEU A 130 -1.04 9.23 -14.41
N LYS A 131 -1.71 9.30 -15.57
CA LYS A 131 -1.48 8.37 -16.68
C LYS A 131 -0.07 8.50 -17.24
N GLU A 132 0.41 9.73 -17.43
CA GLU A 132 1.78 10.01 -17.88
C GLU A 132 2.81 9.51 -16.87
N GLY A 133 2.60 9.73 -15.56
CA GLY A 133 3.44 9.22 -14.48
C GLY A 133 3.48 7.69 -14.42
N LYS A 134 2.32 7.02 -14.56
CA LYS A 134 2.24 5.56 -14.63
C LYS A 134 3.01 5.01 -15.82
N GLN A 135 2.88 5.65 -16.99
CA GLN A 135 3.60 5.25 -18.20
C GLN A 135 5.11 5.46 -18.04
N TYR A 136 5.51 6.60 -17.47
CA TYR A 136 6.91 6.93 -17.20
C TYR A 136 7.61 5.87 -16.33
N LEU A 137 6.98 5.42 -15.24
CA LEU A 137 7.55 4.36 -14.40
C LEU A 137 7.62 3.00 -15.13
N LYS A 138 6.67 2.71 -16.02
CA LYS A 138 6.68 1.45 -16.80
C LYS A 138 7.79 1.39 -17.85
N THR A 139 8.12 2.51 -18.48
CA THR A 139 9.04 2.52 -19.63
C THR A 139 10.36 3.23 -19.32
N ASP A 140 10.30 4.54 -19.10
CA ASP A 140 11.49 5.39 -19.26
C ASP A 140 12.29 5.52 -17.96
N PHE A 141 11.64 5.35 -16.80
CA PHE A 141 12.31 5.51 -15.51
C PHE A 141 13.54 4.59 -15.41
N LYS A 142 13.41 3.31 -15.78
CA LYS A 142 14.49 2.32 -15.74
C LYS A 142 15.68 2.66 -16.62
N VAL A 143 15.48 3.36 -17.74
CA VAL A 143 16.58 3.74 -18.65
C VAL A 143 17.28 5.02 -18.20
N HIS A 144 16.66 5.82 -17.32
CA HIS A 144 17.28 7.01 -16.75
C HIS A 144 18.16 6.69 -15.54
N VAL A 145 17.92 5.56 -14.89
CA VAL A 145 18.61 5.11 -13.69
C VAL A 145 20.05 4.68 -14.02
N ALA A 146 21.03 5.24 -13.30
CA ALA A 146 22.45 5.00 -13.51
C ALA A 146 23.24 5.09 -12.19
N GLN A 147 24.35 4.36 -12.09
CA GLN A 147 25.11 4.24 -10.84
C GLN A 147 25.60 5.59 -10.30
N MET A 148 25.93 6.53 -11.20
CA MET A 148 26.40 7.88 -10.87
C MET A 148 25.63 8.93 -11.66
N SER A 149 24.32 9.06 -11.39
CA SER A 149 23.50 10.07 -12.04
C SER A 149 23.62 11.43 -11.35
N SER A 150 23.75 12.50 -12.13
CA SER A 150 23.64 13.87 -11.62
C SER A 150 22.21 14.27 -11.20
N THR A 151 21.24 13.36 -11.36
CA THR A 151 19.85 13.52 -10.90
C THR A 151 19.62 12.58 -9.73
N ALA A 152 19.21 13.13 -8.57
CA ALA A 152 19.04 12.36 -7.34
C ALA A 152 18.10 11.15 -7.49
N ASP A 153 16.93 11.34 -8.12
CA ASP A 153 15.94 10.28 -8.35
C ASP A 153 16.43 9.13 -9.25
N HIS A 154 17.55 9.32 -9.95
CA HIS A 154 18.09 8.37 -10.93
C HIS A 154 19.43 7.78 -10.50
N CYS A 155 20.01 8.24 -9.41
CA CYS A 155 21.30 7.77 -8.94
C CYS A 155 21.10 6.54 -8.07
N LEU A 156 21.49 5.34 -8.53
CA LEU A 156 21.34 4.13 -7.72
C LEU A 156 22.09 4.26 -6.38
N SER A 157 23.33 4.78 -6.42
CA SER A 157 24.16 4.93 -5.22
C SER A 157 23.48 5.79 -4.17
N LEU A 158 22.80 6.86 -4.57
CA LEU A 158 22.03 7.70 -3.64
C LEU A 158 20.73 7.03 -3.22
N ALA A 159 20.00 6.46 -4.18
CA ALA A 159 18.63 6.00 -3.97
C ALA A 159 18.54 4.66 -3.20
N LEU A 160 19.58 3.83 -3.26
CA LEU A 160 19.71 2.60 -2.47
C LEU A 160 20.40 2.83 -1.10
N SER A 161 20.94 4.03 -0.87
CA SER A 161 21.62 4.38 0.38
C SER A 161 20.60 4.70 1.47
N ASP A 162 20.71 4.04 2.63
CA ASP A 162 19.80 4.27 3.75
C ASP A 162 20.36 5.32 4.71
N SER A 163 19.76 6.52 4.70
CA SER A 163 20.11 7.62 5.61
C SER A 163 20.05 7.28 7.11
N LYS A 164 19.37 6.20 7.52
CA LYS A 164 19.21 5.77 8.91
C LYS A 164 20.17 4.65 9.31
N GLU A 165 20.57 3.80 8.37
CA GLU A 165 21.42 2.63 8.62
C GLU A 165 22.85 2.88 8.11
N LYS A 166 23.77 3.24 9.02
CA LYS A 166 25.17 3.58 8.66
C LYS A 166 25.89 2.52 7.83
N GLY A 167 25.56 1.24 8.01
CA GLY A 167 26.17 0.14 7.26
C GLY A 167 25.66 0.01 5.82
N LEU A 168 24.54 0.66 5.51
CA LEU A 168 23.90 0.70 4.19
C LEU A 168 24.02 2.10 3.55
N GLN A 169 24.83 2.98 4.14
CA GLN A 169 25.10 4.31 3.57
C GLN A 169 26.23 4.21 2.56
N GLU A 170 25.90 4.50 1.32
CA GLU A 170 26.90 4.75 0.28
C GLU A 170 26.92 6.26 -0.03
N PRO A 171 28.04 6.97 0.21
CA PRO A 171 28.15 8.38 -0.12
C PRO A 171 28.41 8.55 -1.62
N CYS A 172 27.68 9.45 -2.26
CA CYS A 172 28.01 9.89 -3.62
C CYS A 172 29.15 10.90 -3.61
N ASP A 173 30.14 10.70 -4.48
CA ASP A 173 31.26 11.61 -4.75
C ASP A 173 30.96 12.62 -5.88
N HIS A 174 29.71 12.65 -6.38
CA HIS A 174 29.26 13.50 -7.47
C HIS A 174 28.05 14.36 -7.07
N PRO A 175 27.85 15.53 -7.72
CA PRO A 175 26.78 16.44 -7.35
C PRO A 175 25.43 16.07 -8.02
N HIS A 176 24.33 16.23 -7.27
CA HIS A 176 22.96 16.00 -7.74
C HIS A 176 22.22 17.32 -8.02
N TYR A 177 22.69 18.10 -9.00
CA TYR A 177 22.14 19.43 -9.31
C TYR A 177 21.09 19.41 -10.45
N LYS A 178 20.93 18.27 -11.13
CA LYS A 178 19.90 18.12 -12.17
C LYS A 178 18.63 17.56 -11.56
N TYR A 179 17.50 17.91 -12.16
CA TYR A 179 16.20 17.34 -11.85
C TYR A 179 15.62 16.67 -13.10
N CYS A 180 14.83 15.61 -12.90
CA CYS A 180 14.09 14.99 -13.99
C CYS A 180 12.67 15.56 -14.01
N GLN A 181 12.28 16.12 -15.15
CA GLN A 181 10.94 16.69 -15.32
C GLN A 181 9.83 15.68 -15.00
N SER A 182 9.94 14.42 -15.47
CA SER A 182 8.94 13.38 -15.20
C SER A 182 8.87 12.98 -13.72
N CYS A 183 10.01 12.90 -13.03
CA CYS A 183 10.04 12.66 -11.58
C CYS A 183 9.41 13.81 -10.79
N GLU A 184 9.74 15.05 -11.16
CA GLU A 184 9.18 16.25 -10.51
C GLU A 184 7.69 16.42 -10.80
N GLN A 185 7.24 16.11 -12.02
CA GLN A 185 5.83 16.12 -12.39
C GLN A 185 5.03 15.10 -11.57
N LEU A 186 5.56 13.88 -11.38
CA LEU A 186 4.93 12.86 -10.55
C LEU A 186 4.81 13.34 -9.10
N LYS A 187 5.90 13.85 -8.49
CA LYS A 187 5.90 14.39 -7.13
C LYS A 187 4.89 15.52 -6.97
N THR A 188 4.87 16.45 -7.92
CA THR A 188 3.96 17.61 -7.89
C THR A 188 2.50 17.16 -7.99
N THR A 189 2.20 16.20 -8.87
CA THR A 189 0.85 15.65 -9.04
C THR A 189 0.36 14.96 -7.75
N LEU A 190 1.22 14.17 -7.10
CA LEU A 190 0.89 13.52 -5.83
C LEU A 190 0.63 14.55 -4.72
N ASN A 191 1.45 15.60 -4.62
CA ASN A 191 1.27 16.66 -3.63
C ASN A 191 0.01 17.48 -3.90
N GLU A 192 -0.26 17.83 -5.16
CA GLU A 192 -1.47 18.57 -5.54
C GLU A 192 -2.72 17.78 -5.18
N LEU A 193 -2.77 16.47 -5.47
CA LEU A 193 -3.89 15.62 -5.04
C LEU A 193 -4.06 15.61 -3.52
N LYS A 194 -2.96 15.49 -2.76
CA LYS A 194 -3.00 15.54 -1.30
C LYS A 194 -3.62 16.83 -0.79
N ASP A 195 -3.24 17.95 -1.38
CA ASP A 195 -3.70 19.26 -0.96
C ASP A 195 -5.18 19.46 -1.36
N GLN A 196 -5.60 19.01 -2.54
CA GLN A 196 -7.02 19.03 -2.93
C GLN A 196 -7.88 18.16 -2.00
N ILE A 197 -7.41 16.98 -1.59
CA ILE A 197 -8.11 16.14 -0.60
C ILE A 197 -8.31 16.88 0.72
N LYS A 198 -7.26 17.52 1.23
CA LYS A 198 -7.35 18.28 2.49
C LYS A 198 -8.29 19.49 2.40
N ILE A 199 -8.43 20.10 1.22
CA ILE A 199 -9.26 21.30 1.03
C ILE A 199 -10.72 20.92 0.82
N LEU A 200 -10.99 19.94 -0.05
CA LEU A 200 -12.33 19.62 -0.54
C LEU A 200 -13.00 18.47 0.21
N ALA A 201 -12.19 17.59 0.82
CA ALA A 201 -12.64 16.38 1.50
C ALA A 201 -12.03 16.28 2.90
N ASP A 202 -11.94 17.42 3.61
CA ASP A 202 -11.32 17.54 4.94
C ASP A 202 -11.89 16.60 6.01
N LYS A 203 -13.15 16.18 5.84
CA LYS A 203 -13.89 15.27 6.73
C LYS A 203 -13.91 13.82 6.26
N ASP A 204 -13.32 13.52 5.10
CA ASP A 204 -13.27 12.17 4.52
C ASP A 204 -11.89 11.55 4.80
N ASP A 205 -11.69 11.13 6.05
CA ASP A 205 -10.46 10.49 6.51
C ASP A 205 -10.14 9.21 5.72
N ASP A 206 -11.16 8.51 5.23
CA ASP A 206 -11.03 7.32 4.39
C ASP A 206 -10.39 7.66 3.03
N LEU A 207 -10.75 8.80 2.43
CA LEU A 207 -10.17 9.26 1.16
C LEU A 207 -8.69 9.61 1.33
N LEU A 208 -8.32 10.27 2.43
CA LEU A 208 -6.92 10.59 2.74
C LEU A 208 -6.10 9.32 3.01
N TYR A 209 -6.67 8.35 3.74
CA TYR A 209 -6.03 7.06 3.96
C TYR A 209 -5.79 6.30 2.64
N CYS A 210 -6.81 6.23 1.76
CA CYS A 210 -6.67 5.60 0.45
C CYS A 210 -5.59 6.28 -0.39
N TYR A 211 -5.53 7.61 -0.39
CA TYR A 211 -4.45 8.36 -1.03
C TYR A 211 -3.07 7.98 -0.49
N GLN A 212 -2.92 7.89 0.84
CA GLN A 212 -1.63 7.55 1.46
C GLN A 212 -1.17 6.15 1.06
N GLN A 213 -2.06 5.16 1.06
CA GLN A 213 -1.75 3.81 0.61
C GLN A 213 -1.35 3.79 -0.87
N ALA A 214 -2.10 4.49 -1.72
CA ALA A 214 -1.81 4.56 -3.15
C ALA A 214 -0.47 5.26 -3.45
N ALA A 215 -0.19 6.38 -2.78
CA ALA A 215 1.08 7.09 -2.90
C ALA A 215 2.26 6.25 -2.42
N GLN A 216 2.10 5.53 -1.30
CA GLN A 216 3.12 4.61 -0.79
C GLN A 216 3.39 3.46 -1.76
N ALA A 217 2.35 2.89 -2.39
CA ALA A 217 2.51 1.85 -3.40
C ALA A 217 3.28 2.35 -4.63
N ILE A 218 3.04 3.59 -5.07
CA ILE A 218 3.78 4.21 -6.19
C ILE A 218 5.24 4.45 -5.83
N GLU A 219 5.54 4.97 -4.64
CA GLU A 219 6.93 5.18 -4.20
C GLU A 219 7.67 3.84 -4.01
N SER A 220 6.97 2.83 -3.48
CA SER A 220 7.52 1.46 -3.37
C SER A 220 7.81 0.88 -4.74
N TRP A 221 6.92 1.10 -5.71
CA TRP A 221 7.15 0.71 -7.10
C TRP A 221 8.35 1.42 -7.69
N LYS A 222 8.41 2.75 -7.62
CA LYS A 222 9.56 3.52 -8.11
C LYS A 222 10.88 3.02 -7.50
N SER A 223 10.89 2.75 -6.19
CA SER A 223 12.07 2.22 -5.50
C SER A 223 12.44 0.80 -5.95
N HIS A 224 11.44 -0.03 -6.26
CA HIS A 224 11.64 -1.38 -6.78
C HIS A 224 12.20 -1.42 -8.22
N LEU A 225 12.14 -0.31 -8.95
CA LEU A 225 12.71 -0.20 -10.30
C LEU A 225 14.21 0.16 -10.29
N LEU A 226 14.79 0.43 -9.12
CA LEU A 226 16.20 0.76 -8.92
C LEU A 226 17.08 -0.48 -8.77
#